data_AF-A0A6N8B8X3-F1
#
_entry.id   AF-A0A6N8B8X3-F1
#
_cell.length_a   1.000
_cell.length_b   1.000
_cell.length_c   1.000
_cell.angle_alpha   90.00
_cell.angle_beta   90.00
_cell.angle_gamma   90.00
#
_symmetry.space_group_name_H-M   'P 1'
#
loop_
_entity.id
_entity.type
_entity.pdbx_description
1 polymer ?
#
loop_
_entity_poly.entity_id
_entity_poly.type
_entity_poly.pdbx_seq_one_letter_code
_entity_poly.pdbx_strand_id
1 'polypeptide(L)'
;MEKEIIFPEFIAESDEALILVLPTLKEELSELFSKFHGGEEIDYWFSWELVMVDSSEFLVVLEIDWEEGTGIVVGFTTEMWEIFRSVTSKQDMVLMSDYELILNGISDSIDTSGDFKPYALLIRNAKRGMVNLLEQAEELETDDKQQETVNYLFEVLNKIFKEKYLLH
;
A
#
# COMPACT_ATOMS: atom_id res chain seq x y z
N MET A 1 20.95 1.76 2.96
CA MET A 1 20.15 1.63 4.20
C MET A 1 19.02 0.71 3.82
N GLU A 2 18.85 -0.43 4.48
CA GLU A 2 17.71 -1.31 4.21
C GLU A 2 16.46 -0.63 4.78
N LYS A 3 15.41 -0.51 3.96
CA LYS A 3 14.13 0.07 4.40
C LYS A 3 13.42 -0.96 5.28
N GLU A 4 12.89 -0.52 6.42
CA GLU A 4 12.08 -1.39 7.27
C GLU A 4 10.73 -1.69 6.60
N ILE A 5 10.27 -2.93 6.69
CA ILE A 5 8.94 -3.32 6.20
C ILE A 5 7.91 -2.96 7.27
N ILE A 6 6.97 -2.10 6.91
CA ILE A 6 5.94 -1.59 7.81
C ILE A 6 4.61 -2.22 7.45
N PHE A 7 3.89 -2.73 8.46
CA PHE A 7 2.61 -3.39 8.26
C PHE A 7 1.45 -2.44 8.61
N PRO A 8 0.38 -2.38 7.80
CA PRO A 8 -0.81 -1.64 8.15
C PRO A 8 -1.43 -2.15 9.46
N GLU A 9 -1.70 -1.24 10.40
CA GLU A 9 -2.42 -1.58 11.64
C GLU A 9 -3.93 -1.65 11.42
N PHE A 10 -4.43 -0.90 10.46
CA PHE A 10 -5.85 -0.88 10.12
C PHE A 10 -6.05 -0.64 8.63
N ILE A 11 -7.07 -1.29 8.07
CA ILE A 11 -7.43 -1.21 6.66
C ILE A 11 -8.91 -0.81 6.59
N ALA A 12 -9.19 0.26 5.86
CA ALA A 12 -10.54 0.74 5.59
C ALA A 12 -10.76 0.96 4.10
N GLU A 13 -12.02 0.99 3.70
CA GLU A 13 -12.41 1.27 2.33
C GLU A 13 -13.37 2.45 2.31
N SER A 14 -13.13 3.39 1.39
CA SER A 14 -14.10 4.40 0.99
C SER A 14 -14.69 4.07 -0.38
N ASP A 15 -15.61 4.88 -0.89
CA ASP A 15 -16.14 4.70 -2.24
C ASP A 15 -15.04 4.79 -3.31
N GLU A 16 -14.03 5.63 -3.08
CA GLU A 16 -13.02 5.99 -4.09
C GLU A 16 -11.63 5.39 -3.84
N ALA A 17 -11.31 5.04 -2.58
CA ALA A 17 -9.96 4.63 -2.20
C ALA A 17 -9.90 3.50 -1.15
N LEU A 18 -8.82 2.72 -1.19
CA LEU A 18 -8.38 1.89 -0.07
C LEU A 18 -7.55 2.75 0.90
N ILE A 19 -7.85 2.70 2.19
CA ILE A 19 -7.15 3.46 3.23
C ILE A 19 -6.34 2.47 4.07
N LEU A 20 -5.03 2.64 4.11
CA LEU A 20 -4.11 1.90 4.96
C LEU A 20 -3.62 2.81 6.06
N VAL A 21 -3.83 2.41 7.31
CA VAL A 21 -3.42 3.19 8.47
C VAL A 21 -2.12 2.60 9.03
N LEU A 22 -1.09 3.44 9.05
CA LEU A 22 0.31 3.12 9.35
C LEU A 22 0.83 4.16 10.37
N PRO A 23 0.45 4.07 11.65
CA PRO A 23 0.75 5.11 12.65
C PRO A 23 2.24 5.33 12.86
N THR A 24 3.03 4.27 12.72
CA THR A 24 4.50 4.27 12.84
C THR A 24 5.17 5.23 11.85
N LEU A 25 4.55 5.50 10.70
CA LEU A 25 5.09 6.41 9.69
C LEU A 25 5.02 7.89 10.06
N LYS A 26 4.29 8.25 11.12
CA LYS A 26 4.02 9.67 11.43
C LYS A 26 5.31 10.46 11.68
N GLU A 27 6.22 9.90 12.47
CA GLU A 27 7.50 10.55 12.77
C GLU A 27 8.45 10.51 11.57
N GLU A 28 8.56 9.34 10.93
CA GLU A 28 9.46 9.11 9.78
C GLU A 28 9.13 10.01 8.58
N LEU A 29 7.85 10.24 8.33
CA LEU A 29 7.37 11.04 7.20
C LEU A 29 7.02 12.49 7.58
N SER A 30 7.30 12.90 8.81
CA SER A 30 6.94 14.25 9.29
C SER A 30 7.50 15.39 8.42
N GLU A 31 8.73 15.24 7.92
CA GLU A 31 9.34 16.20 6.99
C GLU A 31 8.63 16.20 5.64
N LEU A 32 8.33 15.01 5.10
CA LEU A 32 7.60 14.84 3.85
C LEU A 32 6.22 15.49 3.92
N PHE A 33 5.48 15.24 5.00
CA PHE A 33 4.18 15.86 5.22
C PHE A 33 4.28 17.38 5.36
N SER A 34 5.33 17.88 6.02
CA SER A 34 5.56 19.33 6.11
C SER A 34 5.74 19.97 4.73
N LYS A 35 6.49 19.32 3.82
CA LYS A 35 6.66 19.77 2.44
C LYS A 35 5.33 19.74 1.66
N PHE A 36 4.58 18.63 1.75
CA PHE A 36 3.25 18.52 1.14
C PHE A 36 2.27 19.60 1.64
N HIS A 37 2.21 19.83 2.95
CA HIS A 37 1.36 20.85 3.56
C HIS A 37 1.84 22.27 3.25
N GLY A 38 3.13 22.44 2.93
CA GLY A 38 3.72 23.67 2.41
C GLY A 38 3.39 23.95 0.93
N GLY A 39 2.75 23.00 0.24
CA GLY A 39 2.41 23.12 -1.18
C GLY A 39 3.55 22.76 -2.13
N GLU A 40 4.60 22.08 -1.64
CA GLU A 40 5.66 21.55 -2.49
C GLU A 40 5.14 20.35 -3.30
N GLU A 41 5.49 20.31 -4.58
CA GLU A 41 5.25 19.15 -5.43
C GLU A 41 6.36 18.13 -5.20
N ILE A 42 5.99 16.93 -4.78
CA ILE A 42 6.93 15.83 -4.52
C ILE A 42 6.63 14.72 -5.51
N ASP A 43 7.58 14.46 -6.39
CA ASP A 43 7.52 13.31 -7.28
C ASP A 43 7.74 12.03 -6.47
N TYR A 44 6.86 11.05 -6.68
CA TYR A 44 6.98 9.73 -6.07
C TYR A 44 6.79 8.63 -7.12
N TRP A 45 7.41 7.48 -6.83
CA TRP A 45 7.27 6.25 -7.61
C TRP A 45 6.87 5.12 -6.66
N PHE A 46 6.23 4.10 -7.21
CA PHE A 46 5.89 2.91 -6.43
C PHE A 46 5.94 1.64 -7.28
N SER A 47 6.25 0.52 -6.64
CA SER A 47 6.23 -0.83 -7.21
C SER A 47 5.55 -1.81 -6.25
N TRP A 48 4.97 -2.85 -6.83
CA TRP A 48 4.47 -4.00 -6.08
C TRP A 48 5.41 -5.17 -6.33
N GLU A 49 5.93 -5.77 -5.27
CA GLU A 49 6.91 -6.85 -5.36
C GLU A 49 6.54 -8.02 -4.48
N LEU A 50 6.84 -9.23 -4.95
CA LEU A 50 6.76 -10.45 -4.15
C LEU A 50 8.14 -10.74 -3.57
N VAL A 51 8.27 -10.64 -2.25
CA VAL A 51 9.54 -10.83 -1.55
C VAL A 51 9.49 -12.05 -0.64
N MET A 52 10.57 -12.81 -0.60
CA MET A 52 10.75 -13.93 0.32
C MET A 52 11.45 -13.42 1.60
N VAL A 53 10.80 -13.57 2.74
CA VAL A 53 11.30 -13.05 4.03
C VAL A 53 12.02 -14.14 4.84
N ASP A 54 11.59 -15.38 4.69
CA ASP A 54 12.24 -16.58 5.23
C ASP A 54 12.04 -17.72 4.22
N SER A 55 12.68 -18.86 4.48
CA SER A 55 12.70 -20.08 3.67
C SER A 55 11.35 -20.60 3.18
N SER A 56 10.22 -20.14 3.74
CA SER A 56 8.88 -20.49 3.26
C SER A 56 7.85 -19.36 3.39
N GLU A 57 8.27 -18.14 3.71
CA GLU A 57 7.35 -17.01 3.90
C GLU A 57 7.54 -15.96 2.82
N PHE A 58 6.40 -15.60 2.20
CA PHE A 58 6.33 -14.53 1.23
C PHE A 58 5.52 -13.37 1.77
N LEU A 59 5.97 -12.17 1.42
CA LEU A 59 5.19 -10.95 1.53
C LEU A 59 5.02 -10.35 0.16
N VAL A 60 3.87 -9.72 -0.03
CA VAL A 60 3.76 -8.71 -1.07
C VAL A 60 4.14 -7.39 -0.43
N VAL A 61 5.01 -6.63 -1.07
CA VAL A 61 5.39 -5.29 -0.61
C VAL A 61 4.98 -4.24 -1.61
N LEU A 62 4.52 -3.11 -1.10
CA LEU A 62 4.37 -1.86 -1.84
C LEU A 62 5.55 -0.97 -1.45
N GLU A 63 6.54 -0.88 -2.34
CA GLU A 63 7.66 0.03 -2.17
C GLU A 63 7.28 1.39 -2.77
N ILE A 64 7.55 2.45 -2.02
CA ILE A 64 7.26 3.83 -2.40
C ILE A 64 8.53 4.65 -2.18
N ASP A 65 8.91 5.39 -3.20
CA ASP A 65 10.12 6.20 -3.25
C ASP A 65 9.80 7.63 -3.63
N TRP A 66 10.57 8.57 -3.09
CA TRP A 66 10.61 9.97 -3.52
C TRP A 66 12.06 10.46 -3.53
N GLU A 67 12.28 11.73 -3.87
CA GLU A 67 13.63 12.28 -4.02
C GLU A 67 14.55 12.05 -2.79
N GLU A 68 15.85 11.94 -3.07
CA GLU A 68 16.95 11.71 -2.10
C GLU A 68 17.07 10.29 -1.51
N GLY A 69 16.50 9.27 -2.16
CA GLY A 69 16.64 7.86 -1.74
C GLY A 69 15.90 7.54 -0.44
N THR A 70 14.91 8.38 -0.12
CA THR A 70 14.00 8.20 1.01
C THR A 70 12.72 7.55 0.48
N GLY A 71 12.22 6.58 1.23
CA GLY A 71 11.05 5.82 0.82
C GLY A 71 10.59 4.88 1.93
N ILE A 72 9.43 4.27 1.73
CA ILE A 72 8.81 3.34 2.66
C ILE A 72 8.48 2.04 1.95
N VAL A 73 8.45 0.95 2.72
CA VAL A 73 8.03 -0.36 2.24
C VAL A 73 6.86 -0.81 3.08
N VAL A 74 5.69 -0.94 2.46
CA VAL A 74 4.48 -1.42 3.14
C VAL A 74 4.30 -2.90 2.85
N GLY A 75 4.33 -3.73 3.89
CA GLY A 75 4.20 -5.18 3.79
C GLY A 75 2.75 -5.65 3.90
N PHE A 76 2.41 -6.66 3.10
CA PHE A 76 1.13 -7.36 3.10
C PHE A 76 1.38 -8.86 3.29
N THR A 77 0.95 -9.37 4.44
CA THR A 77 0.99 -10.80 4.74
C THR A 77 -0.01 -11.56 3.86
N THR A 78 0.15 -12.88 3.78
CA THR A 78 -0.77 -13.76 3.03
C THR A 78 -2.23 -13.57 3.45
N GLU A 79 -2.50 -13.34 4.74
CA GLU A 79 -3.83 -13.05 5.28
C GLU A 79 -4.43 -11.73 4.76
N MET A 80 -3.58 -10.78 4.36
CA MET A 80 -4.01 -9.47 3.85
C MET A 80 -4.27 -9.47 2.34
N TRP A 81 -3.89 -10.51 1.59
CA TRP A 81 -3.97 -10.48 0.11
C TRP A 81 -5.39 -10.35 -0.45
N GLU A 82 -6.41 -10.71 0.31
CA GLU A 82 -7.80 -10.50 -0.09
C GLU A 82 -8.14 -9.01 -0.34
N ILE A 83 -7.40 -8.07 0.28
CA ILE A 83 -7.60 -6.62 0.06
C ILE A 83 -7.16 -6.18 -1.35
N PHE A 84 -6.41 -7.00 -2.09
CA PHE A 84 -5.97 -6.67 -3.45
C PHE A 84 -7.14 -6.52 -4.42
N ARG A 85 -8.28 -7.14 -4.11
CA ARG A 85 -9.53 -6.87 -4.82
C ARG A 85 -9.97 -5.42 -4.64
N SER A 86 -9.79 -4.87 -3.45
CA SER A 86 -10.09 -3.47 -3.15
C SER A 86 -9.07 -2.56 -3.84
N VAL A 87 -7.77 -2.90 -3.82
CA VAL A 87 -6.72 -2.16 -4.56
C VAL A 87 -7.03 -2.04 -6.06
N THR A 88 -7.57 -3.08 -6.66
CA THR A 88 -7.83 -3.13 -8.11
C THR A 88 -9.17 -2.56 -8.53
N SER A 89 -10.18 -2.62 -7.65
CA SER A 89 -11.49 -2.01 -7.87
C SER A 89 -11.51 -0.51 -7.58
N LYS A 90 -10.71 -0.05 -6.63
CA LYS A 90 -10.49 1.37 -6.34
C LYS A 90 -9.44 1.94 -7.29
N GLN A 91 -9.53 3.24 -7.56
CA GLN A 91 -8.50 3.91 -8.36
C GLN A 91 -7.28 4.22 -7.49
N ASP A 92 -7.53 4.69 -6.28
CA ASP A 92 -6.50 5.28 -5.43
C ASP A 92 -6.34 4.51 -4.12
N MET A 93 -5.18 4.69 -3.50
CA MET A 93 -4.87 4.20 -2.17
C MET A 93 -4.39 5.38 -1.33
N VAL A 94 -4.79 5.43 -0.07
CA VAL A 94 -4.36 6.45 0.90
C VAL A 94 -3.58 5.75 2.00
N LEU A 95 -2.33 6.15 2.19
CA LEU A 95 -1.57 5.80 3.38
C LEU A 95 -1.78 6.89 4.42
N MET A 96 -2.23 6.55 5.61
CA MET A 96 -2.55 7.51 6.66
C MET A 96 -1.78 7.16 7.92
N SER A 97 -1.05 8.10 8.51
CA SER A 97 -0.35 7.88 9.78
C SER A 97 -1.08 8.49 10.97
N ASP A 98 -2.15 9.25 10.75
CA ASP A 98 -2.97 9.82 11.81
C ASP A 98 -4.09 8.86 12.26
N TYR A 99 -3.77 7.90 13.12
CA TYR A 99 -4.77 7.00 13.73
C TYR A 99 -5.87 7.75 14.49
N GLU A 100 -5.51 8.85 15.16
CA GLU A 100 -6.44 9.68 15.93
C GLU A 100 -7.57 10.27 15.07
N LEU A 101 -7.36 10.45 13.76
CA LEU A 101 -8.44 10.87 12.85
C LEU A 101 -9.55 9.83 12.73
N ILE A 102 -9.17 8.54 12.77
CA ILE A 102 -10.10 7.42 12.70
C ILE A 102 -10.90 7.31 14.01
N LEU A 103 -10.25 7.58 15.15
CA LEU A 103 -10.88 7.48 16.47
C LEU A 103 -11.76 8.69 16.81
N ASN A 104 -11.25 9.90 16.58
CA ASN A 104 -11.84 11.14 17.11
C ASN A 104 -12.53 11.99 16.03
N GLY A 105 -12.32 11.65 14.75
CA GLY A 105 -12.90 12.38 13.63
C GLY A 105 -12.17 13.67 13.27
N ILE A 106 -12.70 14.38 12.26
CA ILE A 106 -12.03 15.50 11.58
C ILE A 106 -11.98 16.78 12.43
N SER A 107 -12.86 16.94 13.42
CA SER A 107 -12.94 18.19 14.21
C SER A 107 -11.64 18.50 14.97
N ASP A 108 -10.90 17.47 15.37
CA ASP A 108 -9.73 17.60 16.24
C ASP A 108 -8.41 17.78 15.45
N SER A 109 -8.50 17.84 14.13
CA SER A 109 -7.36 17.85 13.20
C SER A 109 -7.37 19.05 12.24
N ILE A 110 -8.32 19.97 12.45
CA ILE A 110 -8.32 21.28 11.81
C ILE A 110 -7.31 22.14 12.55
N ASP A 111 -6.33 22.67 11.84
CA ASP A 111 -5.32 23.54 12.42
C ASP A 111 -5.89 24.91 12.82
N THR A 112 -5.07 25.74 13.48
CA THR A 112 -5.50 27.08 13.92
C THR A 112 -5.90 28.02 12.79
N SER A 113 -5.52 27.72 11.55
CA SER A 113 -5.94 28.46 10.33
C SER A 113 -7.27 27.97 9.76
N GLY A 114 -7.82 26.86 10.27
CA GLY A 114 -9.01 26.24 9.69
C GLY A 114 -8.70 25.23 8.58
N ASP A 115 -7.43 24.91 8.34
CA ASP A 115 -7.03 23.96 7.32
C ASP A 115 -6.98 22.54 7.88
N PHE A 116 -7.54 21.59 7.13
CA PHE A 116 -7.40 20.16 7.42
C PHE A 116 -6.14 19.62 6.75
N LYS A 117 -5.16 19.21 7.57
CA LYS A 117 -3.83 18.77 7.13
C LYS A 117 -3.51 17.37 7.69
N PRO A 118 -4.17 16.32 7.17
CA PRO A 118 -3.89 14.97 7.62
C PRO A 118 -2.48 14.56 7.21
N TYR A 119 -1.83 13.77 8.05
CA TYR A 119 -0.61 13.04 7.72
C TYR A 119 -1.02 11.85 6.86
N ALA A 120 -1.23 12.10 5.57
CA ALA A 120 -1.67 11.12 4.61
C ALA A 120 -1.01 11.31 3.24
N LEU A 121 -0.69 10.19 2.58
CA LEU A 121 -0.14 10.12 1.23
C LEU A 121 -1.16 9.48 0.29
N LEU A 122 -1.49 10.16 -0.81
CA LEU A 122 -2.36 9.63 -1.86
C LEU A 122 -1.54 8.96 -2.96
N ILE A 123 -1.71 7.66 -3.11
CA ILE A 123 -1.14 6.85 -4.20
C ILE A 123 -2.20 6.70 -5.27
N ARG A 124 -2.04 7.45 -6.36
CA ARG A 124 -2.93 7.37 -7.52
C ARG A 124 -2.72 6.10 -8.33
N ASN A 125 -3.80 5.52 -8.83
CA ASN A 125 -3.76 4.36 -9.72
C ASN A 125 -2.96 3.18 -9.13
N ALA A 126 -3.17 2.88 -7.85
CA ALA A 126 -2.40 1.87 -7.10
C ALA A 126 -2.41 0.48 -7.78
N LYS A 127 -3.45 0.18 -8.57
CA LYS A 127 -3.55 -1.05 -9.38
C LYS A 127 -2.47 -1.22 -10.45
N ARG A 128 -1.75 -0.15 -10.85
CA ARG A 128 -0.83 -0.17 -12.01
C ARG A 128 0.27 -1.23 -11.90
N GLY A 129 0.75 -1.54 -10.69
CA GLY A 129 1.78 -2.57 -10.49
C GLY A 129 1.25 -3.98 -10.19
N MET A 130 -0.07 -4.17 -10.09
CA MET A 130 -0.64 -5.49 -9.77
C MET A 130 -0.50 -6.49 -10.92
N VAL A 131 -0.37 -6.03 -12.16
CA VAL A 131 -0.09 -6.89 -13.32
C VAL A 131 1.33 -7.46 -13.21
N ASN A 132 2.30 -6.62 -12.87
CA ASN A 132 3.68 -7.06 -12.65
C ASN A 132 3.77 -8.05 -11.49
N LEU A 133 2.93 -7.90 -10.46
CA LEU A 133 2.88 -8.85 -9.35
C LEU A 133 2.33 -10.22 -9.78
N LEU A 134 1.36 -10.26 -10.70
CA LEU A 134 0.86 -11.50 -11.29
C LEU A 134 1.95 -12.19 -12.11
N GLU A 135 2.68 -11.45 -12.94
CA GLU A 135 3.80 -11.97 -13.73
C GLU A 135 4.91 -12.51 -12.81
N GLN A 136 5.27 -11.78 -11.75
CA GLN A 136 6.21 -12.25 -10.73
C GLN A 136 5.76 -13.57 -10.11
N ALA A 137 4.48 -13.71 -9.74
CA ALA A 137 3.96 -14.95 -9.16
C ALA A 137 3.93 -16.12 -10.16
N GLU A 138 3.79 -15.86 -11.45
CA GLU A 138 3.82 -16.89 -12.50
C GLU A 138 5.24 -17.38 -12.82
N GLU A 139 6.22 -16.46 -12.80
CA GLU A 139 7.61 -16.74 -13.18
C GLU A 139 8.50 -17.17 -12.01
N LEU A 140 8.04 -17.03 -10.75
CA LEU A 140 8.84 -17.33 -9.58
C LEU A 140 9.10 -18.85 -9.45
N GLU A 141 10.38 -19.23 -9.54
CA GLU A 141 10.81 -20.60 -9.24
C GLU A 141 10.74 -20.86 -7.73
N THR A 142 9.86 -21.76 -7.32
CA THR A 142 9.66 -22.14 -5.91
C THR A 142 9.91 -23.62 -5.66
N ASP A 143 10.25 -23.97 -4.41
CA ASP A 143 10.19 -25.36 -3.95
C ASP A 143 8.75 -25.82 -3.65
N ASP A 144 8.57 -27.12 -3.38
CA ASP A 144 7.24 -27.70 -3.10
C ASP A 144 6.50 -27.03 -1.93
N LYS A 145 7.21 -26.46 -0.95
CA LYS A 145 6.60 -25.80 0.22
C LYS A 145 6.16 -24.38 -0.12
N GLN A 146 6.97 -23.68 -0.90
CA GLN A 146 6.74 -22.31 -1.35
C GLN A 146 5.65 -22.22 -2.42
N GLN A 147 5.51 -23.26 -3.24
CA GLN A 147 4.57 -23.32 -4.36
C GLN A 147 3.11 -23.09 -3.94
N GLU A 148 2.71 -23.58 -2.76
CA GLU A 148 1.32 -23.41 -2.28
C GLU A 148 0.99 -21.93 -2.04
N THR A 149 1.90 -21.17 -1.44
CA THR A 149 1.74 -19.75 -1.18
C THR A 149 1.72 -18.93 -2.46
N VAL A 150 2.61 -19.22 -3.41
CA VAL A 150 2.65 -18.52 -4.70
C VAL A 150 1.40 -18.85 -5.54
N ASN A 151 0.93 -20.10 -5.51
CA ASN A 151 -0.32 -20.48 -6.17
C ASN A 151 -1.51 -19.73 -5.57
N TYR A 152 -1.57 -19.58 -4.24
CA TYR A 152 -2.62 -18.79 -3.59
C TYR A 152 -2.60 -17.32 -4.06
N LEU A 153 -1.42 -16.69 -4.13
CA LEU A 153 -1.31 -15.33 -4.68
C LEU A 153 -1.82 -15.25 -6.12
N PHE A 154 -1.37 -16.20 -6.95
CA PHE A 154 -1.78 -16.27 -8.36
C PHE A 154 -3.30 -16.42 -8.49
N GLU A 155 -3.93 -17.27 -7.69
CA GLU A 155 -5.39 -17.45 -7.68
C GLU A 155 -6.12 -16.15 -7.29
N VAL A 156 -5.68 -15.46 -6.24
CA VAL A 156 -6.23 -14.17 -5.80
C VAL A 156 -6.14 -13.15 -6.93
N LEU A 157 -4.94 -12.94 -7.50
CA LEU A 157 -4.72 -11.98 -8.58
C LEU A 157 -5.48 -12.35 -9.85
N ASN A 158 -5.47 -13.62 -10.25
CA ASN A 158 -6.15 -14.09 -11.46
C ASN A 158 -7.68 -13.93 -11.36
N LYS A 159 -8.26 -14.18 -10.17
CA LYS A 159 -9.70 -13.94 -9.93
C LYS A 159 -10.03 -12.46 -10.10
N ILE A 160 -9.21 -11.58 -9.54
CA ILE A 160 -9.34 -10.12 -9.66
C ILE A 160 -9.31 -9.69 -11.13
N PHE A 161 -8.34 -10.17 -11.92
CA PHE A 161 -8.23 -9.79 -13.32
C PHE A 161 -9.36 -10.39 -14.18
N LYS A 162 -9.78 -11.65 -13.93
CA LYS A 162 -10.87 -12.31 -14.67
C LYS A 162 -12.25 -11.71 -14.40
N GLU A 163 -12.57 -11.32 -13.17
CA GLU A 163 -13.84 -10.64 -12.84
C GLU A 163 -14.04 -9.37 -13.68
N LYS A 164 -12.95 -8.70 -14.06
CA LYS A 164 -12.97 -7.50 -14.87
C LYS A 164 -13.24 -7.77 -16.37
N TYR A 165 -12.80 -8.90 -16.90
CA TYR A 165 -13.06 -9.30 -18.30
C TYR A 165 -14.47 -9.85 -18.54
N LEU A 166 -15.19 -10.24 -17.48
CA LEU A 166 -16.59 -10.71 -17.57
C LEU A 166 -17.61 -9.58 -17.48
N LEU A 167 -17.18 -8.35 -17.19
CA LEU A 167 -18.02 -7.15 -17.07
C LEU A 167 -17.97 -6.23 -18.30
N HIS A 168 -17.38 -6.70 -19.41
CA HIS A 168 -17.29 -5.99 -20.69
C HIS A 168 -17.83 -6.82 -21.85
#